data_AF-A0A3B8MBT9-F1
#
_entry.id   AF-A0A3B8MBT9-F1
#
_cell.length_a   1.000
_cell.length_b   1.000
_cell.length_c   1.000
_cell.angle_alpha   90.00
_cell.angle_beta   90.00
_cell.angle_gamma   90.00
#
_symmetry.space_group_name_H-M   'P 1'
#
loop_
_entity.id
_entity.type
_entity.pdbx_description
1 polymer ?
#
loop_
_entity_poly.entity_id
_entity_poly.type
_entity_poly.pdbx_seq_one_letter_code
_entity_poly.pdbx_strand_id
1 'polypeptide(L)'
;MWLHTFGTAYRVRSLFSRDGMHWTWQKSGIDGELGVGKQGCFDDQQRCYVSVIKSGDTYRCWYTGNGFGQTGMGYAEGYGG
;
A
#
# COMPACT_ATOMS: atom_id res chain seq x y z
N MET A 1 -4.62 5.89 8.96
CA MET A 1 -4.18 4.49 9.06
C MET A 1 -4.26 3.86 7.68
N TRP A 2 -3.22 3.16 7.23
CA TRP A 2 -3.27 2.32 6.02
C TRP A 2 -3.70 0.90 6.39
N LEU A 3 -4.53 0.30 5.55
CA LEU A 3 -5.02 -1.07 5.72
C LEU A 3 -5.18 -1.77 4.36
N HIS A 4 -5.27 -3.09 4.42
CA HIS A 4 -5.52 -3.93 3.25
C HIS A 4 -7.00 -4.28 3.14
N THR A 5 -7.63 -3.99 2.01
CA THR A 5 -8.99 -4.48 1.74
C THR A 5 -8.95 -5.90 1.21
N PHE A 6 -9.77 -6.78 1.80
CA PHE A 6 -9.93 -8.16 1.35
C PHE A 6 -10.42 -8.23 -0.10
N GLY A 7 -9.76 -9.04 -0.92
CA GLY A 7 -10.05 -9.24 -2.33
C GLY A 7 -8.91 -9.94 -3.04
N THR A 8 -9.11 -10.34 -4.29
CA THR A 8 -8.10 -11.09 -5.08
C THR A 8 -6.81 -10.31 -5.34
N ALA A 9 -6.77 -9.00 -5.09
CA ALA A 9 -5.62 -8.16 -5.41
C ALA A 9 -4.99 -7.41 -4.22
N TYR A 10 -5.52 -7.57 -2.99
CA TYR A 10 -5.04 -6.91 -1.76
C TYR A 10 -4.59 -5.46 -1.97
N ARG A 11 -5.53 -4.53 -1.98
CA ARG A 11 -5.24 -3.10 -2.23
C ARG A 11 -5.00 -2.36 -0.93
N VAL A 12 -4.00 -1.48 -0.94
CA VAL A 12 -3.72 -0.58 0.19
C VAL A 12 -4.58 0.65 0.07
N ARG A 13 -5.34 0.94 1.12
CA ARG A 13 -6.19 2.13 1.24
C ARG A 13 -5.99 2.74 2.61
N SER A 14 -6.31 4.02 2.78
CA SER A 14 -6.27 4.67 4.08
C SER A 14 -7.64 5.04 4.63
N LEU A 15 -7.71 5.02 5.96
CA LEU A 15 -8.79 5.60 6.75
C LEU A 15 -8.23 6.77 7.57
N PHE A 16 -9.05 7.79 7.77
CA PHE A 16 -8.79 8.88 8.70
C PHE A 16 -9.71 8.78 9.91
N SER A 17 -9.18 9.09 11.09
CA SER A 17 -9.93 9.23 12.33
C SER A 17 -9.28 10.30 13.20
N ARG A 18 -10.09 10.99 14.00
CA ARG A 18 -9.64 11.94 15.03
C ARG A 18 -9.67 11.36 16.43
N ASP A 19 -10.42 10.28 16.64
CA ASP A 19 -10.71 9.70 17.97
C ASP A 19 -10.34 8.21 18.07
N GLY A 20 -9.90 7.59 16.98
CA GLY A 20 -9.56 6.17 16.92
C GLY A 20 -10.78 5.23 16.92
N MET A 21 -12.00 5.75 17.03
CA MET A 21 -13.24 4.97 17.09
C MET A 21 -14.06 5.10 15.81
N HIS A 22 -14.13 6.31 15.25
CA HIS A 22 -14.84 6.60 14.01
C HIS A 22 -13.86 6.80 12.88
N TRP A 23 -14.03 6.03 11.81
CA TRP A 23 -13.09 5.99 10.69
C TRP A 23 -13.79 6.29 9.37
N THR A 24 -13.19 7.17 8.57
CA THR A 24 -13.68 7.53 7.24
C THR A 24 -12.67 7.14 6.18
N TRP A 25 -13.13 6.43 5.15
CA TRP A 25 -12.31 6.07 4.00
C TRP A 25 -11.80 7.31 3.27
N GLN A 26 -10.51 7.32 2.98
CA GLN A 26 -9.93 8.27 2.06
C GLN A 26 -10.20 7.82 0.63
N LYS A 27 -10.35 8.79 -0.28
CA LYS A 27 -10.57 8.52 -1.70
C LYS A 27 -9.29 7.96 -2.31
N SER A 28 -9.39 6.84 -3.02
CA SER A 28 -8.27 6.25 -3.77
C SER A 28 -8.75 5.71 -5.11
N GLY A 29 -7.82 5.45 -6.03
CA GLY A 29 -8.12 4.79 -7.29
C GLY A 29 -8.57 3.33 -7.11
N ILE A 30 -8.94 2.69 -8.22
CA ILE A 30 -9.30 1.26 -8.24
C ILE A 30 -8.14 0.39 -7.73
N ASP A 31 -6.90 0.82 -7.99
CA ASP A 31 -5.66 0.19 -7.55
C ASP A 31 -5.17 0.60 -6.14
N GLY A 32 -6.02 1.29 -5.38
CA GLY A 32 -5.66 1.77 -4.05
C GLY A 32 -4.75 2.98 -4.11
N GLU A 33 -4.10 3.31 -3.00
CA GLU A 33 -3.22 4.47 -2.88
C GLU A 33 -1.83 4.24 -3.45
N LEU A 34 -1.34 3.00 -3.39
CA LEU A 34 0.00 2.65 -3.85
C LEU A 34 0.02 2.10 -5.26
N GLY A 35 -1.13 1.84 -5.89
CA GLY A 35 -1.21 1.27 -7.23
C GLY A 35 -0.55 -0.11 -7.34
N VAL A 36 -0.12 -0.47 -8.56
CA VAL A 36 0.62 -1.70 -8.88
C VAL A 36 1.86 -1.38 -9.72
N GLY A 37 2.76 -2.36 -9.85
CA GLY A 37 3.92 -2.27 -10.74
C GLY A 37 3.56 -2.19 -12.21
N LYS A 38 4.57 -1.94 -13.06
CA LYS A 38 4.40 -2.06 -14.52
C LYS A 38 4.10 -3.51 -14.88
N GLN A 39 3.34 -3.75 -15.95
CA GLN A 39 3.04 -5.09 -16.44
C GLN A 39 4.31 -5.95 -16.58
N GLY A 40 4.26 -7.17 -16.05
CA GLY A 40 5.36 -8.13 -16.03
C GLY A 40 6.32 -7.97 -14.85
N CYS A 41 6.20 -6.91 -14.04
CA CYS A 41 6.93 -6.80 -12.79
C CYS A 41 6.39 -7.77 -11.74
N PHE A 42 7.22 -8.05 -10.72
CA PHE A 42 6.88 -8.99 -9.64
C PHE A 42 5.64 -8.59 -8.82
N ASP A 43 5.20 -7.33 -8.92
CA ASP A 43 4.13 -6.67 -8.18
C ASP A 43 3.08 -6.01 -9.09
N ASP A 44 2.97 -6.47 -10.34
CA ASP A 44 2.10 -5.90 -11.36
C ASP A 44 0.60 -6.21 -11.18
N GLN A 45 0.26 -7.14 -10.29
CA GLN A 45 -1.12 -7.50 -9.95
C GLN A 45 -1.47 -7.16 -8.50
N GLN A 46 -0.50 -7.32 -7.59
CA GLN A 46 -0.72 -7.20 -6.14
C GLN A 46 0.46 -6.52 -5.44
N ARG A 47 0.13 -5.71 -4.44
CA ARG A 47 1.07 -5.18 -3.42
C ARG A 47 0.47 -5.42 -2.04
N CYS A 48 1.01 -6.40 -1.32
CA CYS A 48 0.46 -6.85 -0.04
C CYS A 48 1.39 -6.49 1.14
N TYR A 49 0.85 -6.61 2.35
CA TYR A 49 1.58 -6.51 3.62
C TYR A 49 2.52 -5.32 3.71
N VAL A 50 1.98 -4.14 3.40
CA VAL A 50 2.77 -2.91 3.31
C VAL A 50 3.13 -2.42 4.71
N SER A 51 4.40 -2.07 4.89
CA SER A 51 4.89 -1.34 6.06
C SER A 51 5.51 -0.04 5.60
N VAL A 52 4.98 1.08 6.09
CA VAL A 52 5.47 2.43 5.76
C VAL A 52 6.02 3.09 7.02
N ILE A 53 7.26 3.58 6.95
CA ILE A 53 7.89 4.38 7.99
C ILE A 53 8.18 5.76 7.42
N LYS A 54 7.76 6.82 8.13
CA LYS A 54 8.18 8.19 7.83
C LYS A 54 9.47 8.51 8.60
N SER A 55 10.49 8.96 7.90
CA SER A 55 11.79 9.37 8.44
C SER A 55 12.16 10.74 7.87
N GLY A 56 11.91 11.80 8.62
CA GLY A 56 11.98 13.17 8.10
C GLY A 56 10.93 13.39 7.01
N ASP A 57 11.37 13.89 5.85
CA ASP A 57 10.50 14.15 4.68
C ASP A 57 10.34 12.93 3.76
N THR A 58 11.02 11.82 4.09
CA THR A 58 10.99 10.59 3.29
C THR A 58 10.08 9.56 3.93
N TYR A 59 9.24 8.94 3.11
CA TYR A 59 8.52 7.71 3.42
C TYR A 59 9.28 6.54 2.85
N ARG A 60 9.54 5.55 3.68
CA ARG A 60 10.15 4.27 3.31
C ARG A 60 9.08 3.19 3.39
N CYS A 61 8.89 2.47 2.30
CA CYS A 61 7.81 1.51 2.13
C CYS A 61 8.38 0.14 1.76
N TRP A 62 8.04 -0.87 2.54
CA TRP A 62 8.30 -2.28 2.23
C TRP A 62 6.99 -2.99 1.96
N TYR A 63 6.99 -3.89 0.99
CA TYR A 63 5.78 -4.59 0.56
C TYR A 63 6.12 -5.94 -0.08
N THR A 64 5.12 -6.81 -0.22
CA THR A 64 5.27 -8.07 -0.96
C THR A 64 4.56 -7.99 -2.31
N GLY A 65 5.10 -8.64 -3.33
CA GLY A 65 4.51 -8.70 -4.67
C GLY A 65 3.38 -9.73 -4.82
N ASN A 66 3.20 -10.17 -6.06
CA ASN A 66 2.17 -11.12 -6.50
C ASN A 66 2.18 -12.43 -5.72
N GLY A 67 0.99 -13.07 -5.65
CA GLY A 67 0.77 -14.33 -4.96
C GLY A 67 1.00 -14.22 -3.46
N PHE A 68 0.68 -13.09 -2.83
CA PHE A 68 0.91 -12.83 -1.39
C PHE A 68 2.40 -12.89 -1.00
N GLY A 69 3.29 -12.46 -1.90
CA GLY A 69 4.74 -12.52 -1.71
C GLY A 69 5.43 -13.76 -2.26
N GLN A 70 4.73 -14.60 -3.04
CA GLN A 70 5.35 -15.72 -3.79
C GLN A 70 6.52 -15.27 -4.66
N THR A 71 6.44 -14.07 -5.23
CA THR A 71 7.46 -13.50 -6.12
C THR A 71 8.48 -12.60 -5.41
N GLY A 72 8.38 -12.47 -4.08
CA GLY A 72 9.34 -11.73 -3.25
C GLY A 72 8.81 -10.41 -2.67
N MET A 73 9.76 -9.60 -2.19
CA MET A 73 9.51 -8.34 -1.50
C MET A 73 10.11 -7.15 -2.25
N GLY A 74 9.45 -6.00 -2.14
CA GLY A 74 9.86 -4.73 -2.70
C GLY A 74 10.15 -3.67 -1.65
N TYR A 75 10.91 -2.66 -2.09
CA TYR A 75 11.17 -1.43 -1.35
C TYR A 75 10.83 -0.23 -2.26
N ALA A 76 10.24 0.81 -1.69
CA ALA A 76 9.96 2.05 -2.37
C ALA A 76 10.18 3.25 -1.44
N GLU A 77 10.54 4.39 -2.03
CA GLU A 77 10.64 5.66 -1.34
C GLU A 77 9.62 6.64 -1.89
N GLY A 78 9.00 7.40 -0.99
CA GLY A 78 8.16 8.54 -1.33
C GLY A 78 8.67 9.78 -0.64
N TYR A 79 8.50 10.94 -1.26
CA TYR A 79 8.86 12.23 -0.66
C TYR A 79 7.57 13.01 -0.41
N GLY A 80 7.44 13.60 0.78
CA GLY A 80 6.31 14.46 1.09
C GLY A 80 6.37 15.73 0.25
N GLY A 81 5.34 15.97 -0.55
CA GLY A 81 5.02 17.27 -1.16
C GLY A 81 3.84 17.91 -0.44
#